data_AF-A0AA39F3H5-F1
#
_entry.id   AF-A0AA39F3H5-F1
#
_cell.length_a   1.000
_cell.length_b   1.000
_cell.length_c   1.000
_cell.angle_alpha   90.00
_cell.angle_beta   90.00
_cell.angle_gamma   90.00
#
_symmetry.space_group_name_H-M   'P 1'
#
loop_
_entity.id
_entity.type
_entity.pdbx_description
1 polymer ?
#
loop_
_entity_poly.entity_id
_entity_poly.type
_entity_poly.pdbx_seq_one_letter_code
_entity_poly.pdbx_strand_id
1 'polypeptide(L)'
;MLVWTILLGLSAGLLVNAARPDPPRSGITTVGSLKLATAEDCVGLVAFSATSSTNNDAQLIFRETLVNKGVGYIAETGIFTTHCPGIYHISFAGYGSDLKLTLKRKANNSNSWKPIVSTGSRYGGANQVILDCDVGDQFAVFVDAGKSNEGTTFSGYRIAKK
;
A
#
# COMPACT_ATOMS: atom_id res chain seq x y z
N MET A 1 50.31 54.84 -12.36
CA MET A 1 50.42 54.03 -13.60
C MET A 1 50.26 52.58 -13.17
N LEU A 2 49.39 51.72 -13.69
CA LEU A 2 48.42 51.71 -14.80
C LEU A 2 47.55 50.48 -14.40
N VAL A 3 46.30 50.63 -13.97
CA VAL A 3 45.10 50.53 -14.81
C VAL A 3 45.05 49.23 -15.66
N TRP A 4 44.25 48.26 -15.18
CA TRP A 4 43.36 47.32 -15.91
C TRP A 4 43.88 46.01 -16.53
N THR A 5 43.27 44.89 -16.07
CA THR A 5 42.71 43.74 -16.84
C THR A 5 41.90 42.87 -15.84
N ILE A 6 40.62 43.15 -15.59
CA ILE A 6 39.40 42.57 -16.18
C ILE A 6 39.32 41.03 -16.20
N LEU A 7 38.36 40.55 -15.39
CA LEU A 7 37.44 39.40 -15.49
C LEU A 7 37.85 38.17 -16.28
N LEU A 8 37.76 37.01 -15.62
CA LEU A 8 37.03 35.82 -16.09
C LEU A 8 36.90 34.81 -14.93
N GLY A 9 35.68 34.41 -14.59
CA GLY A 9 35.46 33.29 -13.67
C GLY A 9 34.22 33.38 -12.79
N LEU A 10 33.04 33.56 -13.39
CA LEU A 10 31.75 33.24 -12.74
C LEU A 10 31.68 31.72 -12.55
N SER A 11 32.16 31.22 -11.40
CA SER A 11 31.89 29.84 -10.98
C SER A 11 30.64 29.82 -10.10
N ALA A 12 29.51 29.53 -10.74
CA ALA A 12 28.29 29.09 -10.07
C ALA A 12 28.54 27.72 -9.43
N GLY A 13 28.83 27.71 -8.13
CA GLY A 13 28.91 26.50 -7.31
C GLY A 13 27.54 26.18 -6.72
N LEU A 14 26.92 25.12 -7.23
CA LEU A 14 25.62 24.59 -6.82
C LEU A 14 25.54 24.41 -5.29
N LEU A 15 24.49 24.95 -4.67
CA LEU A 15 24.07 24.54 -3.34
C LEU A 15 23.59 23.09 -3.41
N VAL A 16 24.47 22.14 -3.10
CA VAL A 16 24.08 20.77 -2.83
C VAL A 16 23.35 20.79 -1.50
N ASN A 17 22.03 20.89 -1.54
CA ASN A 17 21.19 20.60 -0.38
C ASN A 17 21.27 19.08 -0.17
N ALA A 18 22.34 18.62 0.48
CA ALA A 18 22.46 17.23 0.89
C ALA A 18 21.26 16.96 1.81
N ALA A 19 20.31 16.17 1.31
CA ALA A 19 19.22 15.64 2.12
C ALA A 19 19.84 14.93 3.33
N ARG A 20 19.82 15.59 4.49
CA ARG A 20 20.17 14.93 5.75
C ARG A 20 19.14 13.82 5.94
N PRO A 21 19.55 12.55 6.07
CA PRO A 21 18.62 11.50 6.47
C PRO A 21 18.07 11.89 7.85
N ASP A 22 16.75 11.90 7.99
CA ASP A 22 16.14 12.06 9.30
C ASP A 22 16.70 10.98 10.24
N PRO A 23 17.04 11.33 11.50
CA PRO A 23 17.53 10.35 12.45
C PRO A 23 16.49 9.24 12.65
N PRO A 24 16.91 7.99 12.87
CA PRO A 24 15.97 6.91 13.12
C PRO A 24 15.13 7.26 14.34
N ARG A 25 13.81 7.37 14.15
CA ARG A 25 12.86 7.63 15.24
C ARG A 25 12.87 6.42 16.16
N SER A 26 13.59 6.53 17.28
CA SER A 26 13.64 5.52 18.33
C SER A 26 12.25 5.33 18.95
N GLY A 27 11.51 4.35 18.45
CA GLY A 27 10.19 3.98 18.94
C GLY A 27 9.68 2.65 18.41
N ILE A 28 10.58 1.73 18.05
CA ILE A 28 10.20 0.40 17.56
C ILE A 28 10.31 -0.59 18.72
N THR A 29 9.17 -0.90 19.36
CA THR A 29 9.03 -2.08 20.20
C THR A 29 8.63 -3.26 19.32
N THR A 30 9.63 -3.95 18.75
CA THR A 30 9.41 -5.19 18.02
C THR A 30 9.19 -6.33 19.01
N VAL A 31 8.00 -6.93 19.02
CA VAL A 31 7.80 -8.29 19.53
C VAL A 31 7.45 -9.16 18.33
N GLY A 32 8.40 -9.98 17.87
CA GLY A 32 8.16 -11.10 16.96
C GLY A 32 7.58 -10.77 15.58
N SER A 33 8.15 -9.81 14.84
CA SER A 33 7.83 -9.48 13.43
C SER A 33 6.46 -8.86 13.12
N LEU A 34 5.64 -8.56 14.12
CA LEU A 34 4.42 -7.75 13.97
C LEU A 34 4.71 -6.31 14.40
N LYS A 35 4.67 -5.37 13.45
CA LYS A 35 4.67 -3.93 13.77
C LYS A 35 3.37 -3.63 14.52
N LEU A 36 3.45 -3.57 15.85
CA LEU A 36 2.34 -3.11 16.68
C LEU A 36 2.10 -1.63 16.36
N ALA A 37 0.98 -1.35 15.70
CA ALA A 37 0.61 0.01 15.36
C ALA A 37 0.37 0.82 16.65
N THR A 38 1.10 1.90 16.81
CA THR A 38 0.91 2.87 17.89
C THR A 38 -0.07 3.96 17.45
N ALA A 39 -0.69 4.67 18.40
CA ALA A 39 -1.53 5.82 18.08
C ALA A 39 -0.79 6.89 17.24
N GLU A 40 0.54 6.99 17.38
CA GLU A 40 1.38 7.87 16.58
C GLU A 40 1.47 7.45 15.10
N ASP A 41 1.45 6.14 14.81
CA ASP A 41 1.41 5.64 13.42
C ASP A 41 0.13 6.11 12.71
N CYS A 42 -0.95 6.32 13.46
CA CYS A 42 -2.22 6.81 12.94
C CYS A 42 -2.30 8.32 12.76
N VAL A 43 -1.27 9.08 13.18
CA VAL A 43 -1.19 10.52 12.91
C VAL A 43 -0.77 10.79 11.47
N GLY A 44 0.11 9.95 10.92
CA GLY A 44 0.70 10.10 9.59
C GLY A 44 -0.11 9.53 8.42
N LEU A 45 0.57 9.47 7.27
CA LEU A 45 0.08 8.83 6.04
C LEU A 45 -0.08 7.31 6.25
N VAL A 46 -1.25 6.80 5.86
CA VAL A 46 -1.53 5.36 5.80
C VAL A 46 -1.88 5.04 4.35
N ALA A 47 -0.96 4.42 3.65
CA ALA A 47 -1.12 4.06 2.24
C ALA A 47 -0.25 2.86 1.88
N PHE A 48 -0.78 1.98 1.06
CA PHE A 48 -0.02 0.90 0.43
C PHE A 48 -0.37 0.77 -1.04
N SER A 49 0.59 0.28 -1.81
CA SER A 49 0.40 -0.13 -3.20
C SER A 49 1.35 -1.28 -3.48
N ALA A 50 0.81 -2.39 -3.94
CA ALA A 50 1.54 -3.61 -4.21
C ALA A 50 1.15 -4.22 -5.56
N THR A 51 2.11 -4.91 -6.17
CA THR A 51 2.03 -5.53 -7.49
C THR A 51 2.51 -6.97 -7.45
N SER A 52 2.49 -7.66 -8.59
CA SER A 52 3.13 -8.97 -8.78
C SER A 52 2.60 -10.01 -7.81
N SER A 53 1.35 -10.43 -8.02
CA SER A 53 0.67 -11.37 -7.14
C SER A 53 0.96 -12.84 -7.44
N THR A 54 1.07 -13.65 -6.39
CA THR A 54 0.95 -15.12 -6.46
C THR A 54 -0.38 -15.57 -5.87
N ASN A 55 -0.97 -16.65 -6.38
CA ASN A 55 -2.18 -17.25 -5.79
C ASN A 55 -1.79 -18.26 -4.70
N ASN A 56 -2.46 -18.17 -3.55
CA ASN A 56 -2.38 -19.15 -2.46
C ASN A 56 -3.79 -19.43 -1.95
N ASP A 57 -4.32 -20.64 -2.16
CA ASP A 57 -5.69 -21.02 -1.80
C ASP A 57 -6.74 -19.96 -2.21
N ALA A 58 -6.71 -19.57 -3.48
CA ALA A 58 -7.54 -18.50 -4.07
C ALA A 58 -7.22 -17.07 -3.60
N GLN A 59 -6.49 -16.84 -2.50
CA GLN A 59 -6.06 -15.51 -2.10
C GLN A 59 -4.87 -15.03 -2.94
N LEU A 60 -4.90 -13.77 -3.38
CA LEU A 60 -3.77 -13.13 -4.04
C LEU A 60 -2.81 -12.51 -3.01
N ILE A 61 -1.54 -12.86 -3.11
CA ILE A 61 -0.44 -12.34 -2.30
C ILE A 61 0.45 -11.45 -3.17
N PHE A 62 0.42 -10.13 -2.94
CA PHE A 62 1.19 -9.14 -3.72
C PHE A 62 2.50 -8.82 -2.99
N ARG A 63 3.60 -9.46 -3.39
CA ARG A 63 4.86 -9.43 -2.65
C ARG A 63 5.70 -8.19 -2.96
N GLU A 64 5.52 -7.61 -4.14
CA GLU A 64 6.26 -6.42 -4.54
C GLU A 64 5.51 -5.17 -4.05
N THR A 65 6.12 -4.42 -3.13
CA THR A 65 5.51 -3.20 -2.56
C THR A 65 6.14 -1.96 -3.18
N LEU A 66 5.33 -1.16 -3.87
CA LEU A 66 5.73 0.14 -4.42
C LEU A 66 5.60 1.25 -3.35
N VAL A 67 4.54 1.13 -2.53
CA VAL A 67 4.29 2.02 -1.40
C VAL A 67 3.91 1.15 -0.21
N ASN A 68 4.56 1.40 0.93
CA ASN A 68 4.16 0.85 2.22
C ASN A 68 4.44 1.90 3.31
N LYS A 69 3.53 2.86 3.45
CA LYS A 69 3.62 3.97 4.40
C LYS A 69 2.57 3.80 5.49
N GLY A 70 2.99 3.95 6.75
CA GLY A 70 2.13 3.73 7.91
C GLY A 70 2.18 2.27 8.38
N VAL A 71 1.01 1.66 8.56
CA VAL A 71 0.82 0.33 9.15
C VAL A 71 -0.31 -0.40 8.43
N GLY A 72 -0.23 -1.73 8.35
CA GLY A 72 -1.37 -2.59 8.01
C GLY A 72 -1.15 -3.58 6.88
N TYR A 73 -0.39 -3.23 5.84
CA TYR A 73 -0.15 -4.15 4.72
C TYR A 73 1.02 -5.09 5.01
N ILE A 74 0.79 -6.40 4.87
CA ILE A 74 1.79 -7.45 5.06
C ILE A 74 1.98 -8.17 3.71
N ALA A 75 3.12 -7.96 3.07
CA ALA A 75 3.41 -8.47 1.72
C ALA A 75 3.48 -10.00 1.65
N GLU A 76 3.87 -10.65 2.76
CA GLU A 76 3.96 -12.11 2.87
C GLU A 76 2.58 -12.78 2.82
N THR A 77 1.55 -12.08 3.27
CA THR A 77 0.17 -12.59 3.31
C THR A 77 -0.74 -11.94 2.27
N GLY A 78 -0.41 -10.76 1.74
CA GLY A 78 -1.29 -10.01 0.86
C GLY A 78 -2.47 -9.36 1.59
N ILE A 79 -2.44 -9.34 2.92
CA ILE A 79 -3.54 -8.82 3.75
C ILE A 79 -3.21 -7.40 4.19
N PHE A 80 -4.18 -6.49 3.99
CA PHE A 80 -4.19 -5.20 4.65
C PHE A 80 -5.05 -5.28 5.93
N THR A 81 -4.47 -4.94 7.09
CA THR A 81 -5.18 -4.82 8.36
C THR A 81 -5.33 -3.36 8.75
N THR A 82 -6.57 -2.91 8.98
CA THR A 82 -6.84 -1.57 9.48
C THR A 82 -6.38 -1.45 10.91
N HIS A 83 -5.28 -0.73 11.15
CA HIS A 83 -4.89 -0.35 12.51
C HIS A 83 -5.37 1.05 12.89
N CYS A 84 -5.64 1.89 11.90
CA CYS A 84 -6.07 3.26 12.08
C CYS A 84 -7.50 3.40 11.53
N PRO A 85 -8.52 3.62 12.37
CA PRO A 85 -9.90 3.67 11.89
C PRO A 85 -10.11 4.91 11.01
N GLY A 86 -11.10 4.84 10.12
CA GLY A 86 -11.45 5.93 9.22
C GLY A 86 -11.98 5.48 7.88
N ILE A 87 -12.09 6.44 6.97
CA ILE A 87 -12.56 6.21 5.60
C ILE A 87 -11.36 5.85 4.71
N TYR A 88 -11.43 4.71 4.03
CA TYR A 88 -10.39 4.22 3.14
C TYR A 88 -10.88 4.12 1.70
N HIS A 89 -10.02 4.49 0.75
CA HIS A 89 -10.12 4.06 -0.64
C HIS A 89 -9.33 2.77 -0.80
N ILE A 90 -9.95 1.75 -1.41
CA ILE A 90 -9.30 0.48 -1.72
C ILE A 90 -9.56 0.17 -3.19
N SER A 91 -8.51 -0.21 -3.91
CA SER A 91 -8.58 -0.58 -5.33
C SER A 91 -7.75 -1.80 -5.63
N PHE A 92 -8.19 -2.56 -6.62
CA PHE A 92 -7.49 -3.74 -7.09
C PHE A 92 -7.74 -3.95 -8.58
N ALA A 93 -6.78 -4.57 -9.24
CA ALA A 93 -6.88 -4.97 -10.63
C ALA A 93 -6.18 -6.31 -10.85
N GLY A 94 -6.55 -6.97 -11.93
CA GLY A 94 -5.82 -8.10 -12.46
C GLY A 94 -6.43 -8.60 -13.75
N TYR A 95 -5.57 -9.12 -14.62
CA TYR A 95 -5.94 -9.56 -15.96
C TYR A 95 -5.51 -11.01 -16.17
N GLY A 96 -6.27 -11.70 -17.02
CA GLY A 96 -6.08 -13.13 -17.26
C GLY A 96 -7.29 -13.78 -17.90
N SER A 97 -7.33 -15.11 -17.89
CA SER A 97 -8.37 -15.89 -18.61
C SER A 97 -9.50 -16.28 -17.66
N ASP A 98 -10.72 -15.90 -18.02
CA ASP A 98 -11.96 -16.14 -17.25
C ASP A 98 -11.85 -15.72 -15.78
N LEU A 99 -11.04 -14.68 -15.54
CA LEU A 99 -10.63 -14.23 -14.22
C LEU A 99 -11.74 -13.42 -13.55
N LYS A 100 -12.19 -13.90 -12.39
CA LYS A 100 -13.06 -13.15 -11.47
C LYS A 100 -12.30 -12.86 -10.18
N LEU A 101 -12.12 -11.59 -9.88
CA LEU A 101 -11.48 -11.10 -8.67
C LEU A 101 -12.52 -10.51 -7.72
N THR A 102 -12.33 -10.72 -6.43
CA THR A 102 -13.22 -10.19 -5.39
C THR A 102 -12.39 -9.65 -4.22
N LEU A 103 -12.62 -8.39 -3.88
CA LEU A 103 -12.17 -7.84 -2.61
C LEU A 103 -13.07 -8.39 -1.51
N LYS A 104 -12.47 -9.04 -0.51
CA LYS A 104 -13.17 -9.56 0.67
C LYS A 104 -12.71 -8.82 1.92
N ARG A 105 -13.63 -8.65 2.87
CA ARG A 105 -13.35 -8.15 4.23
C ARG A 105 -13.57 -9.27 5.23
N LYS A 106 -12.65 -9.40 6.17
CA LYS A 106 -12.84 -10.16 7.41
C LYS A 106 -12.92 -9.15 8.54
N ALA A 107 -14.10 -9.04 9.15
CA ALA A 107 -14.33 -8.08 10.23
C ALA A 107 -13.48 -8.44 11.46
N ASN A 108 -13.19 -7.44 12.31
CA ASN A 108 -12.55 -7.69 13.59
C ASN A 108 -13.36 -8.73 14.40
N ASN A 109 -12.68 -9.70 15.02
CA ASN A 109 -13.28 -10.85 15.72
C ASN A 109 -14.11 -11.81 14.86
N SER A 110 -13.97 -11.75 13.53
CA SER A 110 -14.57 -12.73 12.62
C SER A 110 -13.50 -13.64 12.03
N ASN A 111 -13.87 -14.91 11.81
CA ASN A 111 -13.05 -15.88 11.09
C ASN A 111 -13.48 -16.06 9.63
N SER A 112 -14.51 -15.34 9.16
CA SER A 112 -15.06 -15.49 7.81
C SER A 112 -14.80 -14.28 6.93
N TRP A 113 -14.34 -14.55 5.71
CA TRP A 113 -14.20 -13.55 4.65
C TRP A 113 -15.55 -13.32 3.98
N LYS A 114 -15.98 -12.06 3.93
CA LYS A 114 -17.21 -11.64 3.24
C LYS A 114 -16.87 -10.83 1.98
N PRO A 115 -17.52 -11.11 0.84
CA PRO A 115 -17.31 -10.33 -0.38
C PRO A 115 -17.79 -8.89 -0.20
N ILE A 116 -17.02 -7.93 -0.73
CA ILE A 116 -17.39 -6.52 -0.78
C ILE A 116 -17.79 -6.15 -2.20
N VAL A 117 -16.85 -6.33 -3.13
CA VAL A 117 -17.02 -5.98 -4.54
C VAL A 117 -16.17 -6.91 -5.40
N SER A 118 -16.68 -7.24 -6.57
CA SER A 118 -16.01 -8.10 -7.54
C SER A 118 -15.78 -7.36 -8.86
N THR A 119 -14.85 -7.88 -9.65
CA THR A 119 -14.67 -7.53 -11.06
C THR A 119 -14.30 -8.78 -11.82
N GLY A 120 -14.40 -8.70 -13.13
CA GLY A 120 -13.97 -9.77 -14.01
C GLY A 120 -15.07 -10.42 -14.81
N SER A 121 -14.66 -10.84 -16.00
CA SER A 121 -15.37 -11.66 -16.97
C SER A 121 -14.30 -12.46 -17.70
N ARG A 122 -14.35 -12.57 -19.03
CA ARG A 122 -13.39 -13.34 -19.82
C ARG A 122 -11.91 -12.90 -19.66
N TYR A 123 -11.64 -11.63 -19.36
CA TYR A 123 -10.29 -11.05 -19.39
C TYR A 123 -9.79 -10.47 -18.05
N GLY A 124 -10.51 -10.67 -16.95
CA GLY A 124 -10.25 -9.96 -15.69
C GLY A 124 -10.84 -8.55 -15.67
N GLY A 125 -10.28 -7.67 -14.84
CA GLY A 125 -10.76 -6.30 -14.67
C GLY A 125 -10.19 -5.61 -13.44
N ALA A 126 -10.72 -4.41 -13.17
CA ALA A 126 -10.39 -3.61 -12.00
C ALA A 126 -11.66 -3.18 -11.26
N ASN A 127 -11.55 -2.92 -9.96
CA ASN A 127 -12.59 -2.25 -9.18
C ASN A 127 -12.00 -1.40 -8.06
N GLN A 128 -12.80 -0.50 -7.52
CA GLN A 128 -12.45 0.37 -6.40
C GLN A 128 -13.66 0.68 -5.54
N VAL A 129 -13.44 0.92 -4.25
CA VAL A 129 -14.50 1.18 -3.28
C VAL A 129 -14.00 2.11 -2.18
N ILE A 130 -14.92 2.86 -1.58
CA ILE A 130 -14.68 3.66 -0.38
C ILE A 130 -15.42 2.99 0.79
N LEU A 131 -14.74 2.75 1.92
CA LEU A 131 -15.27 2.03 3.07
C LEU A 131 -14.97 2.76 4.37
N ASP A 132 -15.92 2.73 5.32
CA ASP A 132 -15.64 3.01 6.73
C ASP A 132 -15.06 1.73 7.36
N CYS A 133 -13.83 1.85 7.86
CA CYS A 133 -13.02 0.77 8.38
C CYS A 133 -12.76 0.99 9.87
N ASP A 134 -13.00 -0.06 10.65
CA ASP A 134 -12.72 -0.10 12.07
C ASP A 134 -11.41 -0.85 12.34
N VAL A 135 -10.86 -0.65 13.53
CA VAL A 135 -9.61 -1.31 13.94
C VAL A 135 -9.78 -2.83 13.92
N GLY A 136 -8.84 -3.52 13.27
CA GLY A 136 -8.79 -4.97 13.16
C GLY A 136 -9.48 -5.54 11.92
N ASP A 137 -10.16 -4.73 11.11
CA ASP A 137 -10.66 -5.19 9.83
C ASP A 137 -9.51 -5.62 8.91
N GLN A 138 -9.71 -6.73 8.21
CA GLN A 138 -8.74 -7.24 7.24
C GLN A 138 -9.33 -7.26 5.84
N PHE A 139 -8.50 -6.95 4.85
CA PHE A 139 -8.85 -6.88 3.44
C PHE A 139 -7.84 -7.65 2.60
N ALA A 140 -8.34 -8.45 1.67
CA ALA A 140 -7.53 -9.17 0.69
C ALA A 140 -8.32 -9.41 -0.60
N VAL A 141 -7.59 -9.63 -1.69
CA VAL A 141 -8.17 -9.93 -3.01
C VAL A 141 -8.15 -11.44 -3.23
N PHE A 142 -9.26 -11.99 -3.68
CA PHE A 142 -9.42 -13.41 -3.98
C PHE A 142 -9.74 -13.64 -5.46
N VAL A 143 -9.26 -14.75 -6.00
CA VAL A 143 -9.63 -15.31 -7.30
C VAL A 143 -10.79 -16.26 -7.08
N ASP A 144 -12.01 -15.82 -7.40
CA ASP A 144 -13.20 -16.68 -7.29
C ASP A 144 -13.38 -17.57 -8.54
N ALA A 145 -12.77 -17.20 -9.67
CA ALA A 145 -12.74 -18.01 -10.89
C ALA A 145 -11.56 -17.62 -11.80
N GLY A 146 -11.15 -18.55 -12.66
CA GLY A 146 -10.13 -18.33 -13.70
C GLY A 146 -8.70 -18.26 -13.16
N LYS A 147 -7.80 -17.69 -13.97
CA LYS A 147 -6.39 -17.54 -13.65
C LYS A 147 -5.92 -16.14 -14.01
N SER A 148 -5.17 -15.52 -13.09
CA SER A 148 -4.46 -14.28 -13.39
C SER A 148 -3.08 -14.58 -13.99
N ASN A 149 -2.74 -13.83 -15.04
CA ASN A 149 -1.51 -14.04 -15.81
C ASN A 149 -0.57 -12.82 -15.69
N GLU A 150 -1.12 -11.62 -15.54
CA GLU A 150 -0.34 -10.37 -15.47
C GLU A 150 -1.17 -9.20 -14.93
N GLY A 151 -0.49 -8.07 -14.67
CA GLY A 151 -1.15 -6.78 -14.39
C GLY A 151 -1.93 -6.74 -13.08
N THR A 152 -1.49 -7.48 -12.05
CA THR A 152 -2.19 -7.49 -10.77
C THR A 152 -1.70 -6.37 -9.85
N THR A 153 -2.65 -5.64 -9.28
CA THR A 153 -2.40 -4.57 -8.33
C THR A 153 -3.37 -4.62 -7.16
N PHE A 154 -2.90 -4.21 -5.98
CA PHE A 154 -3.73 -4.00 -4.81
C PHE A 154 -3.21 -2.78 -4.06
N SER A 155 -4.08 -1.78 -3.89
CA SER A 155 -3.72 -0.51 -3.28
C SER A 155 -4.81 -0.02 -2.34
N GLY A 156 -4.42 0.74 -1.33
CA GLY A 156 -5.37 1.41 -0.47
C GLY A 156 -4.73 2.53 0.34
N TYR A 157 -5.52 3.54 0.70
CA TYR A 157 -5.07 4.64 1.52
C TYR A 157 -6.22 5.23 2.35
N ARG A 158 -5.87 5.77 3.52
CA ARG A 158 -6.84 6.45 4.40
C ARG A 158 -7.11 7.84 3.87
N ILE A 159 -8.37 8.11 3.55
CA ILE A 159 -8.88 9.41 3.09
C ILE A 159 -9.10 10.34 4.28
N ALA A 160 -9.79 9.84 5.32
CA ALA A 160 -10.19 10.63 6.47
C ALA A 160 -10.02 9.83 7.77
N LYS A 161 -9.60 10.52 8.84
CA LYS A 161 -9.54 9.97 10.21
C LYS A 161 -10.95 9.92 10.80
N LYS A 162 -11.20 8.94 11.67
CA LYS A 162 -12.41 8.85 12.51
C LYS A 162 -12.20 9.59 13.82
#